data_AF-A0A9W9M807-F1
#
_entry.id   AF-A0A9W9M807-F1
#
_cell.length_a   1.000
_cell.length_b   1.000
_cell.length_c   1.000
_cell.angle_alpha   90.00
_cell.angle_beta   90.00
_cell.angle_gamma   90.00
#
_symmetry.space_group_name_H-M   'P 1'
#
loop_
_entity.id
_entity.type
_entity.pdbx_description
1 polymer ?
#
loop_
_entity_poly.entity_id
_entity_poly.type
_entity_poly.pdbx_seq_one_letter_code
_entity_poly.pdbx_strand_id
1 'polypeptide(L)'
;MRPPSLLPLWGLIGLSTAFSKAPDNEVPIKNENYIFNVIQDSMRQWGSSLHHNGVSYFLASIPAGTQFYHGTSKATPVNGTEWLAFEPEHAMVFARPRHGPPPHLPSDDDDTEPQDGGHGELRKREPHDADEKHDGPLGGRPPKAFDENESGYLHTYAASKDLRLLYLDGMSAAKTSKGTLDSQDAILFNGALDDSPSRGNWQENERARLACEMAEKEWEGRIDGLLRMEAGFEIILCDFERDLTPVRTTQAKQNSEEQRGPRGNRKHGDRDGPHKEGDDKHHNGHGPRKEEDDDGKRHGPGGPGGPPHGGPGGGPDSSRWMRAITARYNGIGGNRVSLNFNHFVTAFSHNVDLFRDNSTLPRLASLSPGSRAFLRAEVTSLILTQNPAEVSEDWQAITDMIVTRYSKELSYFVSGSIDSIERLQSEIERVLSPFIDYSERDDVAESERCATQFLPSGSLESGGLAAQAVHGVAHKICSSLIKAGKEKELESAVQVVRDLVGYLDWATWKECSGCAANEICVVPIWPMGTIQDYESPRCKDASNPYDKGGESYWGGMRH
;
A
#
# COMPACT_ATOMS: atom_id res chain seq x y z
N MET A 1 -44.01 47.34 -73.53
CA MET A 1 -43.98 46.01 -72.91
C MET A 1 -42.88 45.99 -71.85
N ARG A 2 -43.26 46.06 -70.58
CA ARG A 2 -42.44 45.75 -69.41
C ARG A 2 -43.38 45.03 -68.43
N PRO A 3 -43.15 43.76 -68.08
CA PRO A 3 -43.96 43.07 -67.08
C PRO A 3 -43.38 43.27 -65.66
N PRO A 4 -44.15 42.89 -64.62
CA PRO A 4 -44.12 43.54 -63.31
C PRO A 4 -43.35 42.78 -62.22
N SER A 5 -43.22 43.51 -61.10
CA SER A 5 -42.77 43.21 -59.75
C SER A 5 -43.15 41.86 -59.14
N LEU A 6 -42.20 41.26 -58.40
CA LEU A 6 -42.42 40.23 -57.38
C LEU A 6 -41.78 40.66 -56.04
N LEU A 7 -42.60 40.64 -54.99
CA LEU A 7 -42.25 40.84 -53.57
C LEU A 7 -41.59 39.57 -52.99
N PRO A 8 -40.63 39.66 -52.04
CA PRO A 8 -40.21 38.51 -51.25
C PRO A 8 -41.04 38.39 -49.97
N LEU A 9 -41.54 37.18 -49.70
CA LEU A 9 -42.19 36.80 -48.43
C LEU A 9 -41.23 36.98 -47.26
N TRP A 10 -41.66 37.70 -46.23
CA TRP A 10 -41.07 37.67 -44.90
C TRP A 10 -41.72 36.55 -44.09
N GLY A 11 -40.96 35.48 -43.81
CA GLY A 11 -41.31 34.47 -42.82
C GLY A 11 -40.76 34.88 -41.44
N LEU A 12 -41.66 35.03 -40.48
CA LEU A 12 -41.35 35.23 -39.06
C LEU A 12 -40.71 33.97 -38.49
N ILE A 13 -39.42 34.03 -38.15
CA ILE A 13 -38.76 33.01 -37.32
C ILE A 13 -38.97 33.40 -35.87
N GLY A 14 -39.83 32.65 -35.17
CA GLY A 14 -39.96 32.72 -33.72
C GLY A 14 -38.69 32.18 -33.05
N LEU A 15 -38.04 33.01 -32.23
CA LEU A 15 -37.00 32.60 -31.31
C LEU A 15 -37.62 31.75 -30.20
N SER A 16 -37.51 30.43 -30.32
CA SER A 16 -37.77 29.51 -29.22
C SER A 16 -36.54 29.45 -28.34
N THR A 17 -36.61 30.08 -27.16
CA THR A 17 -35.64 29.89 -26.08
C THR A 17 -35.79 28.47 -25.54
N ALA A 18 -35.03 27.53 -26.09
CA ALA A 18 -34.87 26.22 -25.49
C ALA A 18 -33.98 26.38 -24.24
N PHE A 19 -34.61 26.36 -23.06
CA PHE A 19 -33.92 25.95 -21.84
C PHE A 19 -33.44 24.52 -22.07
N SER A 20 -32.13 24.35 -22.31
CA SER A 20 -31.51 23.03 -22.27
C SER A 20 -31.62 22.52 -20.83
N LYS A 21 -32.58 21.63 -20.63
CA LYS A 21 -32.70 20.81 -19.43
C LYS A 21 -31.40 20.01 -19.31
N ALA A 22 -30.67 20.17 -18.21
CA ALA A 22 -29.51 19.35 -17.89
C ALA A 22 -29.88 17.85 -18.02
N PRO A 23 -28.96 16.99 -18.48
CA PRO A 23 -29.23 15.56 -18.60
C PRO A 23 -29.47 14.97 -17.20
N ASP A 24 -30.74 14.70 -16.92
CA ASP A 24 -31.32 14.26 -15.64
C ASP A 24 -31.07 12.76 -15.37
N ASN A 25 -29.91 12.21 -15.76
CA ASN A 25 -29.63 10.76 -15.73
C ASN A 25 -28.24 10.37 -15.21
N GLU A 26 -27.49 11.27 -14.58
CA GLU A 26 -26.34 10.83 -13.75
C GLU A 26 -26.88 10.39 -12.39
N VAL A 27 -26.89 9.07 -12.16
CA VAL A 27 -27.12 8.52 -10.82
C VAL A 27 -25.99 9.09 -9.93
N PRO A 28 -26.31 9.83 -8.84
CA PRO A 28 -25.28 10.40 -7.97
C PRO A 28 -24.32 9.30 -7.50
N ILE A 29 -23.02 9.58 -7.54
CA ILE A 29 -22.04 8.61 -7.08
C ILE A 29 -22.24 8.45 -5.57
N LYS A 30 -22.53 7.23 -5.11
CA LYS A 30 -22.90 7.00 -3.71
C LYS A 30 -21.75 7.27 -2.73
N ASN A 31 -20.51 7.01 -3.14
CA ASN A 31 -19.32 7.00 -2.30
C ASN A 31 -18.30 8.10 -2.69
N GLU A 32 -18.78 9.28 -3.09
CA GLU A 32 -17.94 10.41 -3.57
C GLU A 32 -16.83 10.79 -2.59
N ASN A 33 -17.12 10.81 -1.27
CA ASN A 33 -16.14 11.07 -0.22
C ASN A 33 -14.98 10.07 -0.23
N TYR A 34 -15.27 8.79 -0.42
CA TYR A 34 -14.24 7.76 -0.46
C TYR A 34 -13.39 7.88 -1.73
N ILE A 35 -13.99 8.21 -2.87
CA ILE A 35 -13.24 8.44 -4.13
C ILE A 35 -12.36 9.70 -4.01
N PHE A 36 -12.87 10.75 -3.38
CA PHE A 36 -12.08 11.94 -3.06
C PHE A 36 -10.87 11.59 -2.20
N ASN A 37 -11.06 10.79 -1.15
CA ASN A 37 -9.99 10.35 -0.26
C ASN A 37 -8.98 9.48 -1.00
N VAL A 38 -9.41 8.53 -1.85
CA VAL A 38 -8.51 7.74 -2.71
C VAL A 38 -7.60 8.66 -3.53
N ILE A 39 -8.14 9.71 -4.16
CA ILE A 39 -7.33 10.66 -4.94
C ILE A 39 -6.35 11.41 -4.04
N GLN A 40 -6.81 11.88 -2.89
CA GLN A 40 -6.01 12.65 -1.93
C GLN A 40 -4.90 11.83 -1.26
N ASP A 41 -5.15 10.55 -0.99
CA ASP A 41 -4.25 9.64 -0.26
C ASP A 41 -3.26 8.89 -1.17
N SER A 42 -3.56 8.80 -2.47
CA SER A 42 -2.74 8.05 -3.43
C SER A 42 -1.28 8.52 -3.43
N MET A 43 -0.35 7.56 -3.40
CA MET A 43 1.10 7.83 -3.31
C MET A 43 1.55 8.57 -2.03
N ARG A 44 0.69 8.69 -1.01
CA ARG A 44 0.99 9.31 0.29
C ARG A 44 0.89 8.29 1.40
N GLN A 45 1.98 8.12 2.14
CA GLN A 45 2.06 7.09 3.16
C GLN A 45 1.09 7.34 4.33
N TRP A 46 0.82 8.59 4.69
CA TRP A 46 -0.07 8.92 5.81
C TRP A 46 -1.50 8.45 5.55
N GLY A 47 -2.08 8.97 4.46
CA GLY A 47 -3.41 8.60 3.98
C GLY A 47 -3.54 7.10 3.75
N SER A 48 -2.58 6.52 3.03
CA SER A 48 -2.57 5.08 2.75
C SER A 48 -2.41 4.21 4.01
N SER A 49 -1.89 4.72 5.13
CA SER A 49 -1.82 3.97 6.40
C SER A 49 -3.14 4.02 7.18
N LEU A 50 -3.90 5.11 7.05
CA LEU A 50 -5.20 5.29 7.71
C LEU A 50 -6.34 4.66 6.90
N HIS A 51 -6.32 4.83 5.58
CA HIS A 51 -7.22 4.17 4.63
C HIS A 51 -6.51 2.98 3.98
N HIS A 52 -6.06 2.04 4.82
CA HIS A 52 -5.13 1.00 4.40
C HIS A 52 -5.72 -0.12 3.52
N ASN A 53 -7.05 -0.27 3.48
CA ASN A 53 -7.71 -1.21 2.59
C ASN A 53 -7.96 -0.54 1.24
N GLY A 54 -6.98 -0.65 0.36
CA GLY A 54 -7.08 -0.16 -1.01
C GLY A 54 -8.11 -0.93 -1.83
N VAL A 55 -8.94 -0.18 -2.57
CA VAL A 55 -9.95 -0.74 -3.49
C VAL A 55 -9.88 -0.12 -4.89
N SER A 56 -8.75 0.53 -5.20
CA SER A 56 -8.57 1.32 -6.41
C SER A 56 -7.26 0.97 -7.13
N TYR A 57 -7.29 1.12 -8.45
CA TYR A 57 -6.23 0.72 -9.37
C TYR A 57 -5.95 1.86 -10.33
N PHE A 58 -4.68 2.28 -10.39
CA PHE A 58 -4.23 3.38 -11.25
C PHE A 58 -3.14 2.89 -12.19
N LEU A 59 -3.11 3.45 -13.39
CA LEU A 59 -1.90 3.41 -14.20
C LEU A 59 -0.91 4.45 -13.65
N ALA A 60 0.31 3.98 -13.38
CA ALA A 60 1.41 4.77 -12.88
C ALA A 60 2.52 4.85 -13.91
N SER A 61 3.06 6.06 -14.14
CA SER A 61 4.23 6.29 -14.97
C SER A 61 5.41 6.72 -14.11
N ILE A 62 6.57 6.13 -14.35
CA ILE A 62 7.84 6.49 -13.71
C ILE A 62 8.80 6.96 -14.81
N PRO A 63 9.28 8.21 -14.76
CA PRO A 63 10.22 8.70 -15.75
C PRO A 63 11.53 7.90 -15.81
N ALA A 64 12.07 7.73 -17.02
CA ALA A 64 13.40 7.22 -17.25
C ALA A 64 14.45 7.98 -16.41
N GLY A 65 15.45 7.27 -15.91
CA GLY A 65 16.48 7.80 -15.04
C GLY A 65 16.09 7.89 -13.55
N THR A 66 14.84 7.61 -13.19
CA THR A 66 14.42 7.51 -11.77
C THR A 66 15.24 6.44 -11.06
N GLN A 67 15.83 6.80 -9.92
CA GLN A 67 16.68 5.89 -9.15
C GLN A 67 15.88 5.02 -8.18
N PHE A 68 16.29 3.77 -8.10
CA PHE A 68 15.75 2.77 -7.21
C PHE A 68 16.83 2.03 -6.43
N TYR A 69 16.42 1.42 -5.33
CA TYR A 69 17.32 0.72 -4.42
C TYR A 69 16.85 -0.70 -4.17
N HIS A 70 17.79 -1.64 -4.15
CA HIS A 70 17.53 -3.04 -3.87
C HIS A 70 18.60 -3.59 -2.92
N GLY A 71 18.19 -4.14 -1.79
CA GLY A 71 19.08 -4.80 -0.85
C GLY A 71 19.09 -6.30 -1.07
N THR A 72 20.26 -6.90 -1.16
CA THR A 72 20.42 -8.36 -1.33
C THR A 72 21.71 -8.85 -0.69
N SER A 73 21.96 -10.16 -0.78
CA SER A 73 23.18 -10.82 -0.32
C SER A 73 24.25 -10.98 -1.40
N LYS A 74 23.93 -10.62 -2.65
CA LYS A 74 24.81 -10.83 -3.81
C LYS A 74 25.42 -9.52 -4.28
N ALA A 75 26.67 -9.51 -4.73
CA ALA A 75 27.29 -8.33 -5.33
C ALA A 75 26.89 -8.11 -6.80
N THR A 76 26.50 -9.18 -7.48
CA THR A 76 26.17 -9.17 -8.91
C THR A 76 24.78 -8.56 -9.14
N PRO A 77 24.59 -7.76 -10.20
CA PRO A 77 23.27 -7.29 -10.59
C PRO A 77 22.24 -8.42 -10.69
N VAL A 78 21.00 -8.03 -10.45
CA VAL A 78 19.85 -8.92 -10.41
C VAL A 78 19.25 -9.03 -11.80
N ASN A 79 18.82 -10.24 -12.17
CA ASN A 79 18.10 -10.51 -13.40
C ASN A 79 16.71 -11.08 -13.07
N GLY A 80 15.73 -10.76 -13.91
CA GLY A 80 14.34 -11.22 -13.75
C GLY A 80 13.52 -10.37 -12.78
N THR A 81 12.49 -11.00 -12.21
CA THR A 81 11.47 -10.35 -11.38
C THR A 81 11.93 -10.18 -9.93
N GLU A 82 11.98 -8.94 -9.44
CA GLU A 82 12.46 -8.60 -8.11
C GLU A 82 11.81 -7.30 -7.58
N TRP A 83 12.09 -6.93 -6.32
CA TRP A 83 11.52 -5.73 -5.71
C TRP A 83 12.51 -4.56 -5.65
N LEU A 84 11.97 -3.35 -5.80
CA LEU A 84 12.68 -2.09 -5.69
C LEU A 84 12.02 -1.19 -4.65
N ALA A 85 12.83 -0.47 -3.89
CA ALA A 85 12.38 0.61 -3.03
C ALA A 85 12.76 1.98 -3.62
N PHE A 86 11.94 2.98 -3.33
CA PHE A 86 12.25 4.39 -3.62
C PHE A 86 13.28 4.98 -2.65
N GLU A 87 13.40 4.42 -1.45
CA GLU A 87 14.27 4.93 -0.39
C GLU A 87 15.43 3.96 -0.10
N PRO A 88 16.69 4.44 -0.07
CA PRO A 88 17.84 3.59 0.19
C PRO A 88 17.81 3.01 1.61
N GLU A 89 17.34 3.77 2.59
CA GLU A 89 17.15 3.30 3.98
C GLU A 89 16.21 2.10 4.05
N HIS A 90 15.13 2.12 3.26
CA HIS A 90 14.17 1.04 3.23
C HIS A 90 14.80 -0.23 2.62
N ALA A 91 15.47 -0.10 1.46
CA ALA A 91 16.19 -1.21 0.82
C ALA A 91 17.36 -1.74 1.67
N MET A 92 18.02 -0.89 2.47
CA MET A 92 19.17 -1.29 3.29
C MET A 92 18.83 -2.38 4.30
N VAL A 93 17.57 -2.48 4.74
CA VAL A 93 17.12 -3.54 5.66
C VAL A 93 17.34 -4.93 5.06
N PHE A 94 17.35 -5.04 3.73
CA PHE A 94 17.51 -6.29 2.97
C PHE A 94 18.96 -6.53 2.50
N ALA A 95 19.84 -5.55 2.60
CA ALA A 95 21.25 -5.65 2.25
C ALA A 95 22.04 -6.43 3.32
N ARG A 96 21.75 -7.72 3.49
CA ARG A 96 22.32 -8.60 4.53
C ARG A 96 22.98 -9.86 3.93
N PRO A 97 23.95 -10.47 4.62
CA PRO A 97 24.53 -11.74 4.19
C PRO A 97 23.49 -12.87 4.17
N ARG A 98 23.73 -13.92 3.38
CA ARG A 98 22.87 -15.12 3.36
C ARG A 98 22.80 -15.76 4.75
N HIS A 99 21.60 -16.12 5.20
CA HIS A 99 21.40 -16.98 6.37
C HIS A 99 21.08 -18.39 5.90
N GLY A 100 22.00 -19.34 6.12
CA GLY A 100 21.83 -20.76 5.83
C GLY A 100 23.19 -21.47 5.68
N PRO A 101 23.26 -22.79 5.92
CA PRO A 101 24.47 -23.54 5.61
C PRO A 101 24.77 -23.47 4.10
N PRO A 102 26.05 -23.51 3.70
CA PRO A 102 26.41 -23.54 2.28
C PRO A 102 25.68 -24.69 1.58
N PRO A 103 25.27 -24.55 0.31
CA PRO A 103 24.82 -25.71 -0.45
C PRO A 103 25.94 -26.75 -0.43
N HIS A 104 25.61 -27.97 -0.02
CA HIS A 104 26.54 -29.09 -0.11
C HIS A 104 26.96 -29.22 -1.57
N LEU A 105 28.23 -28.98 -1.85
CA LEU A 105 28.84 -29.37 -3.11
C LEU A 105 28.63 -30.88 -3.24
N PRO A 106 28.15 -31.40 -4.39
CA PRO A 106 28.19 -32.83 -4.63
C PRO A 106 29.64 -33.27 -4.49
N SER A 107 29.89 -34.24 -3.61
CA SER A 107 31.15 -34.95 -3.60
C SER A 107 31.31 -35.61 -4.96
N ASP A 108 32.35 -35.23 -5.69
CA ASP A 108 32.86 -35.99 -6.82
C ASP A 108 33.30 -37.37 -6.32
N ASP A 109 32.40 -38.35 -6.40
CA ASP A 109 32.74 -39.77 -6.39
C ASP A 109 31.67 -40.47 -7.25
N ASP A 110 31.94 -40.49 -8.55
CA ASP A 110 31.30 -41.39 -9.51
C ASP A 110 31.89 -42.81 -9.35
N ASP A 111 31.13 -43.80 -9.81
CA ASP A 111 31.52 -45.21 -10.01
C ASP A 111 31.49 -46.18 -8.80
N THR A 112 30.31 -46.74 -8.50
CA THR A 112 30.17 -48.23 -8.49
C THR A 112 28.71 -48.70 -8.59
N GLU A 113 28.43 -49.59 -9.55
CA GLU A 113 27.13 -50.21 -9.80
C GLU A 113 26.57 -51.06 -8.62
N PRO A 114 25.24 -51.24 -8.52
CA PRO A 114 24.62 -52.03 -7.48
C PRO A 114 24.48 -53.51 -7.88
N GLN A 115 25.07 -54.42 -7.10
CA GLN A 115 24.72 -55.85 -7.13
C GLN A 115 24.21 -56.33 -5.77
N ASP A 116 22.92 -56.64 -5.77
CA ASP A 116 22.23 -57.83 -5.26
C ASP A 116 22.83 -58.62 -4.07
N GLY A 117 21.98 -58.93 -3.09
CA GLY A 117 22.20 -60.05 -2.17
C GLY A 117 21.90 -59.81 -0.68
N GLY A 118 20.67 -60.14 -0.28
CA GLY A 118 20.40 -61.12 0.79
C GLY A 118 20.90 -60.90 2.24
N HIS A 119 19.92 -60.73 3.13
CA HIS A 119 19.82 -61.27 4.49
C HIS A 119 20.89 -60.94 5.56
N GLY A 120 20.41 -60.26 6.61
CA GLY A 120 20.42 -60.86 7.95
C GLY A 120 21.38 -60.28 8.99
N GLU A 121 20.84 -60.21 10.22
CA GLU A 121 21.54 -60.15 11.52
C GLU A 121 22.04 -58.80 12.06
N LEU A 122 21.16 -58.23 12.90
CA LEU A 122 21.42 -57.80 14.29
C LEU A 122 22.85 -58.05 14.80
N ARG A 123 23.55 -57.00 15.24
CA ARG A 123 24.22 -56.98 16.55
C ARG A 123 24.72 -55.58 16.98
N LYS A 124 24.18 -55.18 18.13
CA LYS A 124 24.80 -54.52 19.28
C LYS A 124 25.79 -53.35 19.06
N ARG A 125 25.36 -52.20 19.58
CA ARG A 125 26.21 -51.15 20.17
C ARG A 125 27.22 -51.74 21.16
N GLU A 126 28.42 -51.16 21.20
CA GLU A 126 29.11 -50.82 22.45
C GLU A 126 30.08 -49.62 22.26
N PRO A 127 30.34 -48.83 23.32
CA PRO A 127 31.01 -47.51 23.27
C PRO A 127 32.43 -47.51 23.87
N HIS A 128 33.07 -46.33 23.88
CA HIS A 128 34.40 -45.97 24.43
C HIS A 128 35.58 -46.22 23.45
N ASP A 129 36.54 -45.31 23.24
CA ASP A 129 37.37 -44.63 24.24
C ASP A 129 37.96 -43.27 23.79
N ALA A 130 38.52 -42.60 24.79
CA ALA A 130 38.98 -41.22 24.83
C ALA A 130 40.38 -40.93 24.25
N ASP A 131 40.62 -39.63 24.06
CA ASP A 131 41.88 -38.87 24.09
C ASP A 131 43.07 -39.34 23.25
N GLU A 132 43.43 -38.50 22.27
CA GLU A 132 44.85 -38.18 22.04
C GLU A 132 45.00 -36.75 21.48
N LYS A 133 45.66 -35.89 22.28
CA LYS A 133 46.13 -34.55 21.89
C LYS A 133 47.39 -34.70 21.05
N HIS A 134 47.46 -33.98 19.94
CA HIS A 134 48.73 -33.66 19.27
C HIS A 134 48.84 -32.16 19.01
N ASP A 135 49.77 -31.53 19.72
CA ASP A 135 50.23 -30.16 19.51
C ASP A 135 51.17 -30.08 18.28
N GLY A 136 50.97 -29.07 17.43
CA GLY A 136 51.84 -28.72 16.29
C GLY A 136 51.75 -27.22 15.97
N PRO A 137 52.83 -26.57 15.45
CA PRO A 137 53.16 -25.18 15.76
C PRO A 137 52.48 -24.10 14.89
N LEU A 138 52.47 -22.88 15.46
CA LEU A 138 51.98 -21.61 14.94
C LEU A 138 52.55 -21.23 13.56
N GLY A 139 51.81 -21.53 12.50
CA GLY A 139 51.99 -20.95 11.15
C GLY A 139 51.00 -19.81 10.93
N GLY A 140 51.48 -18.63 10.55
CA GLY A 140 50.67 -17.45 10.32
C GLY A 140 49.54 -17.69 9.32
N ARG A 141 48.31 -17.29 9.69
CA ARG A 141 47.17 -17.27 8.76
C ARG A 141 47.51 -16.36 7.58
N PRO A 142 47.36 -16.83 6.33
CA PRO A 142 47.30 -15.92 5.18
C PRO A 142 46.12 -14.95 5.38
N PRO A 143 46.12 -13.75 4.77
CA PRO A 143 44.93 -12.91 4.73
C PRO A 143 43.79 -13.77 4.18
N LYS A 144 42.71 -13.94 4.94
CA LYS A 144 41.50 -14.60 4.42
C LYS A 144 41.12 -13.87 3.15
N ALA A 145 41.07 -14.58 2.03
CA ALA A 145 40.35 -14.10 0.86
C ALA A 145 38.94 -13.70 1.33
N PHE A 146 38.52 -12.49 0.96
CA PHE A 146 37.21 -11.96 1.33
C PHE A 146 36.13 -12.93 0.82
N ASP A 147 35.49 -13.65 1.74
CA ASP A 147 34.33 -14.47 1.40
C ASP A 147 33.18 -13.52 1.06
N GLU A 148 32.70 -13.54 -0.19
CA GLU A 148 31.50 -12.81 -0.63
C GLU A 148 30.27 -13.09 0.26
N ASN A 149 30.35 -14.15 1.06
CA ASN A 149 29.30 -14.69 1.91
C ASN A 149 29.12 -13.97 3.27
N GLU A 150 30.01 -13.04 3.65
CA GLU A 150 29.95 -12.38 4.97
C GLU A 150 29.28 -10.99 4.96
N SER A 151 28.87 -10.48 3.79
CA SER A 151 28.29 -9.13 3.66
C SER A 151 27.01 -9.12 2.82
N GLY A 152 26.16 -8.12 3.05
CA GLY A 152 25.09 -7.79 2.12
C GLY A 152 25.48 -6.65 1.20
N TYR A 153 24.65 -6.37 0.19
CA TYR A 153 24.88 -5.37 -0.84
C TYR A 153 23.63 -4.54 -1.09
N LEU A 154 23.83 -3.23 -1.20
CA LEU A 154 22.82 -2.28 -1.67
C LEU A 154 23.11 -1.93 -3.12
N HIS A 155 22.17 -2.26 -3.99
CA HIS A 155 22.20 -1.96 -5.40
C HIS A 155 21.44 -0.66 -5.63
N THR A 156 21.98 0.21 -6.48
CA THR A 156 21.27 1.36 -7.03
C THR A 156 21.10 1.14 -8.52
N TYR A 157 19.85 1.24 -8.96
CA TYR A 157 19.46 1.14 -10.36
C TYR A 157 18.87 2.47 -10.81
N ALA A 158 18.85 2.72 -12.11
CA ALA A 158 18.06 3.76 -12.74
C ALA A 158 17.12 3.13 -13.76
N ALA A 159 15.88 3.64 -13.85
CA ALA A 159 14.95 3.23 -14.91
C ALA A 159 15.58 3.47 -16.29
N SER A 160 15.64 2.44 -17.15
CA SER A 160 16.22 2.55 -18.50
C SER A 160 15.28 3.22 -19.50
N LYS A 161 13.98 3.24 -19.18
CA LYS A 161 12.87 3.83 -19.93
C LYS A 161 11.80 4.34 -18.97
N ASP A 162 10.78 5.01 -19.51
CA ASP A 162 9.58 5.29 -18.73
C ASP A 162 8.91 3.95 -18.35
N LEU A 163 8.80 3.67 -17.05
CA LEU A 163 8.17 2.46 -16.55
C LEU A 163 6.67 2.69 -16.43
N ARG A 164 5.90 1.68 -16.83
CA ARG A 164 4.44 1.65 -16.76
C ARG A 164 4.04 0.64 -15.71
N LEU A 165 3.43 1.05 -14.62
CA LEU A 165 3.08 0.16 -13.51
C LEU A 165 1.58 0.22 -13.24
N LEU A 166 1.06 -0.85 -12.65
CA LEU A 166 -0.25 -0.82 -12.00
C LEU A 166 -0.04 -0.46 -10.53
N TYR A 167 -0.55 0.69 -10.10
CA TYR A 167 -0.56 1.11 -8.70
C TYR A 167 -1.79 0.58 -7.97
N LEU A 168 -1.56 -0.03 -6.82
CA LEU A 168 -2.58 -0.54 -5.91
C LEU A 168 -2.60 0.36 -4.67
N ASP A 169 -3.70 1.05 -4.42
CA ASP A 169 -3.84 1.99 -3.32
C ASP A 169 -3.81 1.33 -1.92
N GLY A 170 -3.78 2.16 -0.87
CA GLY A 170 -3.70 1.71 0.53
C GLY A 170 -2.36 1.03 0.87
N MET A 171 -2.36 0.22 1.93
CA MET A 171 -1.20 -0.59 2.33
C MET A 171 -1.19 -1.93 1.61
N SER A 172 -1.27 -1.91 0.29
CA SER A 172 -1.49 -3.07 -0.56
C SER A 172 -0.41 -4.16 -0.48
N ALA A 173 0.67 -3.99 0.27
CA ALA A 173 1.69 -5.02 0.54
C ALA A 173 1.78 -5.46 2.02
N ALA A 174 0.89 -4.98 2.89
CA ALA A 174 0.82 -5.40 4.29
C ALA A 174 0.19 -6.79 4.44
N LYS A 175 0.86 -7.71 5.15
CA LYS A 175 0.44 -9.13 5.27
C LYS A 175 -0.44 -9.36 6.51
N THR A 176 -1.59 -8.71 6.55
CA THR A 176 -2.55 -8.75 7.66
C THR A 176 -3.91 -9.28 7.22
N SER A 177 -4.71 -9.79 8.17
CA SER A 177 -6.11 -10.19 7.95
C SER A 177 -7.07 -9.00 7.80
N LYS A 178 -6.60 -7.76 7.96
CA LYS A 178 -7.43 -6.56 7.88
C LYS A 178 -7.96 -6.22 6.48
N GLY A 179 -7.47 -6.88 5.43
CA GLY A 179 -7.98 -6.72 4.06
C GLY A 179 -7.06 -5.93 3.12
N THR A 180 -5.83 -5.64 3.55
CA THR A 180 -4.82 -4.91 2.79
C THR A 180 -4.42 -5.60 1.49
N LEU A 181 -4.50 -6.94 1.42
CA LEU A 181 -4.19 -7.72 0.22
C LEU A 181 -5.41 -8.03 -0.65
N ASP A 182 -6.62 -7.56 -0.28
CA ASP A 182 -7.86 -7.90 -0.98
C ASP A 182 -7.81 -7.52 -2.48
N SER A 183 -7.15 -6.40 -2.83
CA SER A 183 -7.02 -5.94 -4.23
C SER A 183 -6.18 -6.91 -5.08
N GLN A 184 -5.13 -7.50 -4.52
CA GLN A 184 -4.32 -8.50 -5.21
C GLN A 184 -5.00 -9.86 -5.16
N ASP A 185 -5.21 -10.39 -3.96
CA ASP A 185 -5.54 -11.79 -3.75
C ASP A 185 -6.96 -12.09 -4.22
N ALA A 186 -7.93 -11.21 -3.93
CA ALA A 186 -9.33 -11.46 -4.27
C ALA A 186 -9.71 -11.02 -5.70
N ILE A 187 -9.05 -9.99 -6.27
CA ILE A 187 -9.36 -9.43 -7.59
C ILE A 187 -8.31 -9.82 -8.64
N LEU A 188 -7.04 -9.45 -8.45
CA LEU A 188 -5.99 -9.71 -9.45
C LEU A 188 -5.57 -11.18 -9.56
N PHE A 189 -5.74 -11.98 -8.51
CA PHE A 189 -5.36 -13.40 -8.53
C PHE A 189 -6.55 -14.33 -8.36
N ASN A 190 -7.78 -13.79 -8.34
CA ASN A 190 -9.03 -14.55 -8.27
C ASN A 190 -9.06 -15.61 -7.15
N GLY A 191 -8.43 -15.32 -6.00
CA GLY A 191 -8.32 -16.24 -4.87
C GLY A 191 -7.41 -17.45 -5.11
N ALA A 192 -6.48 -17.38 -6.08
CA ALA A 192 -5.56 -18.48 -6.38
C ALA A 192 -4.54 -18.78 -5.27
N LEU A 193 -4.40 -17.89 -4.29
CA LEU A 193 -3.47 -18.04 -3.16
C LEU A 193 -4.23 -18.60 -1.95
N ASP A 194 -3.69 -19.66 -1.37
CA ASP A 194 -4.23 -20.31 -0.17
C ASP A 194 -3.90 -19.49 1.10
N ASP A 195 -4.76 -19.60 2.11
CA ASP A 195 -4.67 -18.90 3.40
C ASP A 195 -3.65 -19.53 4.38
N SER A 196 -2.76 -20.40 3.89
CA SER A 196 -1.93 -21.29 4.71
C SER A 196 -0.81 -20.52 5.46
N PRO A 197 -0.82 -20.47 6.81
CA PRO A 197 0.13 -19.71 7.65
C PRO A 197 1.59 -20.18 7.65
N SER A 198 1.98 -21.08 6.75
CA SER A 198 3.31 -21.71 6.77
C SER A 198 4.21 -21.27 5.60
N ARG A 199 3.78 -20.26 4.81
CA ARG A 199 4.41 -19.95 3.51
C ARG A 199 4.64 -18.45 3.25
N GLY A 200 4.82 -17.61 4.26
CA GLY A 200 4.72 -16.14 4.10
C GLY A 200 5.62 -15.56 3.02
N ASN A 201 6.92 -15.88 3.05
CA ASN A 201 7.86 -15.45 2.02
C ASN A 201 7.64 -16.15 0.66
N TRP A 202 7.10 -17.38 0.69
CA TRP A 202 6.74 -18.14 -0.51
C TRP A 202 5.53 -17.50 -1.23
N GLN A 203 4.55 -16.99 -0.49
CA GLN A 203 3.37 -16.36 -1.06
C GLN A 203 3.68 -14.99 -1.69
N GLU A 204 4.66 -14.23 -1.17
CA GLU A 204 5.08 -12.96 -1.81
C GLU A 204 5.79 -13.19 -3.14
N ASN A 205 6.67 -14.20 -3.22
CA ASN A 205 7.28 -14.62 -4.48
C ASN A 205 6.22 -15.09 -5.48
N GLU A 206 5.21 -15.80 -5.01
CA GLU A 206 4.12 -16.26 -5.87
C GLU A 206 3.25 -15.09 -6.37
N ARG A 207 2.96 -14.07 -5.54
CA ARG A 207 2.28 -12.84 -6.00
C ARG A 207 3.08 -12.13 -7.09
N ALA A 208 4.39 -12.00 -6.91
CA ALA A 208 5.25 -11.40 -7.93
C ALA A 208 5.24 -12.21 -9.23
N ARG A 209 5.33 -13.55 -9.13
CA ARG A 209 5.24 -14.45 -10.28
C ARG A 209 3.91 -14.32 -11.03
N LEU A 210 2.78 -14.36 -10.31
CA LEU A 210 1.44 -14.23 -10.88
C LEU A 210 1.23 -12.85 -11.52
N ALA A 211 1.69 -11.77 -10.85
CA ALA A 211 1.59 -10.42 -11.39
C ALA A 211 2.33 -10.28 -12.72
N CYS A 212 3.55 -10.80 -12.82
CA CYS A 212 4.35 -10.70 -14.02
C CYS A 212 3.90 -11.65 -15.13
N GLU A 213 3.40 -12.84 -14.78
CA GLU A 213 2.75 -13.73 -15.75
C GLU A 213 1.50 -13.08 -16.35
N MET A 214 0.68 -12.42 -15.52
CA MET A 214 -0.50 -11.69 -15.98
C MET A 214 -0.11 -10.48 -16.84
N ALA A 215 0.90 -9.72 -16.43
CA ALA A 215 1.43 -8.60 -17.21
C ALA A 215 1.88 -9.02 -18.62
N GLU A 216 2.58 -10.15 -18.73
CA GLU A 216 3.05 -10.68 -20.01
C GLU A 216 1.92 -11.29 -20.85
N LYS A 217 1.11 -12.19 -20.25
CA LYS A 217 0.18 -13.07 -20.99
C LYS A 217 -1.21 -12.49 -21.16
N GLU A 218 -1.75 -11.83 -20.13
CA GLU A 218 -3.11 -11.28 -20.16
C GLU A 218 -3.14 -9.82 -20.60
N TRP A 219 -2.09 -9.07 -20.26
CA TRP A 219 -2.00 -7.64 -20.54
C TRP A 219 -1.00 -7.30 -21.64
N GLU A 220 -0.55 -8.29 -22.43
CA GLU A 220 0.26 -8.09 -23.63
C GLU A 220 1.53 -7.23 -23.40
N GLY A 221 2.13 -7.33 -22.20
CA GLY A 221 3.30 -6.52 -21.83
C GLY A 221 3.02 -5.02 -21.72
N ARG A 222 1.76 -4.62 -21.46
CA ARG A 222 1.35 -3.20 -21.35
C ARG A 222 1.82 -2.52 -20.06
N ILE A 223 2.16 -3.30 -19.04
CA ILE A 223 2.81 -2.82 -17.82
C ILE A 223 4.09 -3.62 -17.55
N ASP A 224 5.01 -3.01 -16.82
CA ASP A 224 6.33 -3.53 -16.49
C ASP A 224 6.36 -4.13 -15.06
N GLY A 225 5.31 -3.91 -14.25
CA GLY A 225 5.25 -4.36 -12.86
C GLY A 225 4.10 -3.76 -12.04
N LEU A 226 4.15 -4.00 -10.72
CA LEU A 226 3.19 -3.46 -9.74
C LEU A 226 3.87 -2.44 -8.82
N LEU A 227 3.14 -1.37 -8.47
CA LEU A 227 3.51 -0.39 -7.45
C LEU A 227 2.55 -0.52 -6.27
N ARG A 228 3.07 -0.64 -5.06
CA ARG A 228 2.28 -0.88 -3.84
C ARG A 228 2.99 -0.38 -2.59
N MET A 229 2.31 -0.39 -1.45
CA MET A 229 2.87 0.10 -0.19
C MET A 229 2.82 -0.94 0.93
N GLU A 230 3.96 -1.20 1.56
CA GLU A 230 4.04 -1.84 2.88
C GLU A 230 4.39 -0.76 3.92
N ALA A 231 5.56 -0.83 4.55
CA ALA A 231 6.05 0.26 5.39
C ALA A 231 6.57 1.46 4.59
N GLY A 232 6.83 1.28 3.30
CA GLY A 232 7.09 2.32 2.32
C GLY A 232 6.62 1.85 0.94
N PHE A 233 6.70 2.74 -0.06
CA PHE A 233 6.36 2.38 -1.44
C PHE A 233 7.44 1.47 -2.05
N GLU A 234 6.99 0.40 -2.69
CA GLU A 234 7.81 -0.61 -3.35
C GLU A 234 7.26 -0.94 -4.75
N ILE A 235 8.15 -1.36 -5.64
CA ILE A 235 7.80 -1.86 -6.97
C ILE A 235 8.17 -3.33 -7.04
N ILE A 236 7.25 -4.17 -7.52
CA ILE A 236 7.59 -5.47 -8.10
C ILE A 236 7.80 -5.24 -9.58
N LEU A 237 9.04 -5.31 -10.05
CA LEU A 237 9.38 -5.12 -11.47
C LEU A 237 9.63 -6.48 -12.12
N CYS A 238 9.04 -6.73 -13.28
CA CYS A 238 9.05 -8.04 -13.89
C CYS A 238 10.39 -8.43 -14.53
N ASP A 239 11.17 -7.45 -15.02
CA ASP A 239 12.46 -7.71 -15.66
C ASP A 239 13.46 -6.58 -15.38
N PHE A 240 14.35 -6.80 -14.42
CA PHE A 240 15.40 -5.84 -14.08
C PHE A 240 16.39 -5.60 -15.23
N GLU A 241 16.76 -6.64 -15.98
CA GLU A 241 17.81 -6.56 -17.00
C GLU A 241 17.32 -5.74 -18.20
N ARG A 242 16.05 -5.91 -18.56
CA ARG A 242 15.41 -5.15 -19.64
C ARG A 242 15.15 -3.69 -19.25
N ASP A 243 14.64 -3.47 -18.04
CA ASP A 243 13.99 -2.20 -17.68
C ASP A 243 14.83 -1.29 -16.77
N LEU A 244 16.00 -1.75 -16.30
CA LEU A 244 16.89 -0.98 -15.44
C LEU A 244 18.33 -0.94 -15.96
N THR A 245 19.03 0.14 -15.63
CA THR A 245 20.49 0.25 -15.76
C THR A 245 21.12 0.21 -14.37
N PRO A 246 22.05 -0.72 -14.09
CA PRO A 246 22.83 -0.72 -12.85
C PRO A 246 23.67 0.57 -12.76
N VAL A 247 23.54 1.30 -11.66
CA VAL A 247 24.31 2.53 -11.41
C VAL A 247 25.49 2.24 -10.49
N ARG A 248 25.23 1.55 -9.37
CA ARG A 248 26.26 1.17 -8.40
C ARG A 248 25.82 -0.02 -7.56
N THR A 249 26.80 -0.80 -7.11
CA THR A 249 26.63 -1.78 -6.03
C THR A 249 27.53 -1.39 -4.88
N THR A 250 26.99 -1.29 -3.67
CA THR A 250 27.72 -0.92 -2.47
C THR A 250 27.60 -2.01 -1.43
N GLN A 251 28.72 -2.50 -0.91
CA GLN A 251 28.74 -3.46 0.20
C GLN A 251 28.20 -2.78 1.46
N ALA A 252 27.22 -3.41 2.11
CA ALA A 252 26.70 -2.98 3.40
C ALA A 252 27.70 -3.27 4.52
N LYS A 253 27.60 -2.53 5.61
CA LYS A 253 28.48 -2.71 6.78
C LYS A 253 28.35 -4.14 7.31
N GLN A 254 29.48 -4.81 7.52
CA GLN A 254 29.53 -6.10 8.19
C GLN A 254 29.13 -5.95 9.66
N ASN A 255 28.29 -6.87 10.15
CA ASN A 255 28.01 -6.97 11.57
C ASN A 255 29.22 -7.60 12.26
N SER A 256 30.03 -6.80 12.97
CA SER A 256 31.13 -7.32 13.79
C SER A 256 30.60 -8.21 14.90
N GLU A 257 31.26 -9.34 15.16
CA GLU A 257 30.84 -10.36 16.14
C GLU A 257 30.60 -9.82 17.57
N GLU A 258 31.18 -8.67 17.93
CA GLU A 258 30.99 -8.01 19.24
C GLU A 258 29.55 -7.53 19.53
N GLN A 259 28.67 -7.42 18.53
CA GLN A 259 27.27 -7.06 18.74
C GLN A 259 26.33 -8.26 18.99
N ARG A 260 26.85 -9.49 18.90
CA ARG A 260 26.12 -10.69 19.35
C ARG A 260 26.25 -10.79 20.87
N GLY A 261 25.39 -10.07 21.60
CA GLY A 261 25.24 -10.24 23.05
C GLY A 261 25.09 -11.73 23.41
N PRO A 262 25.53 -12.16 24.61
CA PRO A 262 25.62 -13.57 24.95
C PRO A 262 24.25 -14.24 24.80
N ARG A 263 24.16 -15.22 23.90
CA ARG A 263 23.00 -16.10 23.75
C ARG A 263 22.72 -16.71 25.12
N GLY A 264 21.66 -16.24 25.77
CA GLY A 264 21.17 -16.82 27.01
C GLY A 264 20.83 -18.28 26.77
N ASN A 265 21.64 -19.18 27.32
CA ASN A 265 21.34 -20.60 27.40
C ASN A 265 20.01 -20.76 28.15
N ARG A 266 18.92 -20.99 27.42
CA ARG A 266 17.71 -21.56 28.01
C ARG A 266 18.02 -23.02 28.33
N LYS A 267 18.56 -23.24 29.54
CA LYS A 267 18.53 -24.55 30.18
C LYS A 267 17.06 -25.01 30.22
N HIS A 268 16.82 -26.22 29.74
CA HIS A 268 15.58 -26.94 30.01
C HIS A 268 15.37 -26.96 31.52
N GLY A 269 14.31 -26.30 31.98
CA GLY A 269 13.89 -26.36 33.37
C GLY A 269 13.09 -27.64 33.58
N ASP A 270 13.60 -28.47 34.47
CA ASP A 270 12.88 -29.56 35.11
C ASP A 270 11.51 -29.08 35.60
N ARG A 271 10.44 -29.77 35.18
CA ARG A 271 9.14 -29.70 35.82
C ARG A 271 8.82 -31.06 36.40
N ASP A 272 9.25 -31.25 37.64
CA ASP A 272 8.65 -32.21 38.55
C ASP A 272 7.28 -31.70 39.05
N GLY A 273 6.28 -32.57 38.96
CA GLY A 273 5.03 -32.52 39.72
C GLY A 273 3.73 -32.58 38.89
N PRO A 274 2.64 -33.12 39.47
CA PRO A 274 2.50 -34.50 39.92
C PRO A 274 1.42 -35.25 39.12
N HIS A 275 1.52 -36.59 39.16
CA HIS A 275 0.58 -37.57 38.61
C HIS A 275 -0.91 -37.22 38.84
N LYS A 276 -1.69 -37.34 37.76
CA LYS A 276 -3.09 -37.77 37.82
C LYS A 276 -3.28 -38.92 36.85
N GLU A 277 -3.55 -40.09 37.42
CA GLU A 277 -4.10 -41.26 36.75
C GLU A 277 -5.52 -40.96 36.24
N GLY A 278 -5.89 -41.64 35.15
CA GLY A 278 -7.29 -41.78 34.75
C GLY A 278 -7.54 -41.61 33.25
N ASP A 279 -7.57 -42.76 32.58
CA ASP A 279 -8.56 -43.15 31.56
C ASP A 279 -8.01 -43.51 30.17
N ASP A 280 -8.08 -44.82 29.94
CA ASP A 280 -7.90 -45.54 28.70
C ASP A 280 -8.78 -45.01 27.57
N LYS A 281 -8.24 -44.99 26.35
CA LYS A 281 -8.84 -45.66 25.17
C LYS A 281 -7.91 -45.70 23.97
N HIS A 282 -7.75 -46.91 23.46
CA HIS A 282 -7.10 -47.31 22.21
C HIS A 282 -7.66 -46.58 20.98
N HIS A 283 -6.83 -46.35 19.95
CA HIS A 283 -7.02 -46.97 18.63
C HIS A 283 -5.75 -46.84 17.75
N ASN A 284 -5.38 -47.98 17.14
CA ASN A 284 -4.35 -48.18 16.12
C ASN A 284 -4.66 -47.44 14.80
N GLY A 285 -3.61 -47.06 14.07
CA GLY A 285 -3.69 -46.72 12.64
C GLY A 285 -2.30 -46.59 12.00
N HIS A 286 -1.88 -47.62 11.26
CA HIS A 286 -0.64 -47.66 10.48
C HIS A 286 -0.78 -47.00 9.09
N GLY A 287 0.20 -46.14 8.75
CA GLY A 287 0.82 -45.96 7.42
C GLY A 287 0.10 -45.10 6.35
N PRO A 288 0.78 -44.72 5.24
CA PRO A 288 2.21 -44.85 4.91
C PRO A 288 2.91 -43.53 4.53
N ARG A 289 4.25 -43.57 4.56
CA ARG A 289 5.16 -42.63 3.90
C ARG A 289 4.80 -42.52 2.42
N LYS A 290 4.73 -41.29 1.89
CA LYS A 290 4.82 -41.03 0.45
C LYS A 290 6.18 -40.42 0.17
N GLU A 291 6.82 -41.01 -0.83
CA GLU A 291 8.06 -40.61 -1.47
C GLU A 291 7.96 -39.15 -1.95
N GLU A 292 8.99 -38.37 -1.64
CA GLU A 292 9.16 -37.03 -2.18
C GLU A 292 9.88 -37.18 -3.53
N ASP A 293 9.16 -36.86 -4.60
CA ASP A 293 9.74 -36.63 -5.92
C ASP A 293 10.61 -35.36 -5.88
N ASP A 294 11.88 -35.56 -6.17
CA ASP A 294 12.92 -34.55 -6.32
C ASP A 294 12.72 -33.79 -7.64
N ASP A 295 11.98 -32.69 -7.59
CA ASP A 295 11.91 -31.71 -8.67
C ASP A 295 12.77 -30.48 -8.31
N GLY A 296 13.95 -30.42 -8.94
CA GLY A 296 14.92 -29.33 -8.82
C GLY A 296 14.29 -27.96 -9.10
N LYS A 297 14.01 -27.21 -8.05
CA LYS A 297 13.56 -25.81 -8.13
C LYS A 297 14.64 -24.87 -7.59
N ARG A 298 15.09 -23.99 -8.48
CA ARG A 298 16.07 -22.93 -8.27
C ARG A 298 15.66 -22.04 -7.08
N HIS A 299 16.47 -22.01 -6.03
CA HIS A 299 16.32 -21.08 -4.93
C HIS A 299 16.77 -19.67 -5.34
N GLY A 300 15.82 -18.79 -5.64
CA GLY A 300 16.05 -17.35 -5.69
C GLY A 300 16.27 -16.79 -4.27
N PRO A 301 17.23 -15.87 -4.05
CA PRO A 301 17.32 -15.16 -2.77
C PRO A 301 16.06 -14.31 -2.60
N GLY A 302 15.44 -14.34 -1.42
CA GLY A 302 14.23 -13.57 -1.14
C GLY A 302 14.45 -12.08 -1.36
N GLY A 303 13.61 -11.48 -2.19
CA GLY A 303 13.58 -10.04 -2.41
C GLY A 303 12.94 -9.27 -1.25
N PRO A 304 12.90 -7.93 -1.34
CA PRO A 304 12.40 -6.99 -0.33
C PRO A 304 10.97 -7.17 0.20
N GLY A 305 10.24 -8.24 -0.13
CA GLY A 305 8.82 -8.44 0.15
C GLY A 305 8.41 -8.54 1.63
N GLY A 306 9.18 -7.97 2.56
CA GLY A 306 8.90 -7.85 3.98
C GLY A 306 10.16 -8.16 4.81
N PRO A 307 10.50 -7.36 5.84
CA PRO A 307 11.63 -7.67 6.71
C PRO A 307 11.46 -9.07 7.29
N PRO A 308 12.49 -9.95 7.25
CA PRO A 308 12.42 -11.23 7.93
C PRO A 308 12.32 -10.94 9.44
N HIS A 309 11.12 -11.11 9.98
CA HIS A 309 10.74 -10.80 11.36
C HIS A 309 10.70 -9.30 11.71
N GLY A 310 9.65 -8.60 11.27
CA GLY A 310 9.13 -7.43 11.99
C GLY A 310 10.06 -6.22 12.06
N GLY A 311 10.26 -5.55 10.93
CA GLY A 311 10.98 -4.27 10.85
C GLY A 311 12.47 -4.36 11.22
N PRO A 312 13.22 -3.25 11.08
CA PRO A 312 14.52 -3.15 11.72
C PRO A 312 14.28 -3.13 13.24
N GLY A 313 14.70 -4.21 13.93
CA GLY A 313 14.65 -4.30 15.39
C GLY A 313 15.21 -3.03 16.08
N GLY A 314 14.80 -2.79 17.33
CA GLY A 314 15.06 -1.54 18.04
C GLY A 314 16.54 -1.11 18.06
N GLY A 315 16.80 0.17 17.79
CA GLY A 315 18.16 0.73 17.75
C GLY A 315 18.32 1.92 16.77
N PRO A 316 19.54 2.46 16.59
CA PRO A 316 19.82 3.60 15.72
C PRO A 316 19.39 3.39 14.25
N ASP A 317 19.51 2.16 13.76
CA ASP A 317 19.09 1.77 12.41
C ASP A 317 17.56 1.79 12.26
N SER A 318 16.83 1.51 13.35
CA SER A 318 15.37 1.64 13.41
C SER A 318 14.95 3.11 13.31
N SER A 319 15.64 4.02 14.02
CA SER A 319 15.36 5.46 13.93
C SER A 319 15.56 6.00 12.51
N ARG A 320 16.66 5.63 11.86
CA ARG A 320 16.95 6.04 10.48
C ARG A 320 15.89 5.54 9.52
N TRP A 321 15.52 4.26 9.62
CA TRP A 321 14.50 3.66 8.76
C TRP A 321 13.12 4.28 8.96
N MET A 322 12.68 4.45 10.22
CA MET A 322 11.41 5.08 10.55
C MET A 322 11.33 6.49 9.97
N ARG A 323 12.37 7.32 10.16
CA ARG A 323 12.40 8.67 9.58
C ARG A 323 12.30 8.66 8.06
N ALA A 324 12.99 7.73 7.40
CA ALA A 324 13.01 7.67 5.94
C ALA A 324 11.63 7.33 5.37
N ILE A 325 10.93 6.36 5.96
CA ILE A 325 9.56 6.04 5.53
C ILE A 325 8.59 7.16 5.89
N THR A 326 8.61 7.68 7.12
CA THR A 326 7.66 8.73 7.53
C THR A 326 7.89 10.06 6.81
N ALA A 327 9.09 10.30 6.27
CA ALA A 327 9.34 11.44 5.39
C ALA A 327 8.50 11.40 4.10
N ARG A 328 7.81 10.28 3.81
CA ARG A 328 6.92 10.08 2.65
C ARG A 328 5.44 10.16 3.01
N TYR A 329 5.10 10.60 4.24
CA TYR A 329 3.73 10.83 4.67
C TYR A 329 2.91 11.67 3.68
N ASN A 330 3.52 12.73 3.14
CA ASN A 330 2.86 13.65 2.22
C ASN A 330 3.24 13.40 0.75
N GLY A 331 3.77 12.23 0.43
CA GLY A 331 4.14 11.85 -0.92
C GLY A 331 5.59 11.39 -1.08
N ILE A 332 5.86 10.66 -2.15
CA ILE A 332 7.23 10.24 -2.49
C ILE A 332 8.08 11.37 -3.10
N GLY A 333 7.47 12.47 -3.53
CA GLY A 333 8.17 13.67 -4.00
C GLY A 333 8.94 13.50 -5.32
N GLY A 334 9.39 14.64 -5.87
CA GLY A 334 10.28 14.72 -7.02
C GLY A 334 9.68 14.26 -8.36
N ASN A 335 8.34 14.21 -8.48
CA ASN A 335 7.62 13.71 -9.66
C ASN A 335 8.13 12.33 -10.12
N ARG A 336 8.59 11.50 -9.16
CA ARG A 336 9.13 10.16 -9.42
C ARG A 336 8.08 9.16 -9.91
N VAL A 337 6.80 9.46 -9.65
CA VAL A 337 5.64 8.71 -10.14
C VAL A 337 4.56 9.74 -10.51
N SER A 338 3.90 9.57 -11.64
CA SER A 338 2.62 10.21 -11.93
C SER A 338 1.52 9.16 -12.05
N LEU A 339 0.32 9.46 -11.53
CA LEU A 339 -0.85 8.62 -11.69
C LEU A 339 -1.80 9.21 -12.74
N ASN A 340 -2.45 8.36 -13.51
CA ASN A 340 -3.57 8.77 -14.37
C ASN A 340 -4.86 8.82 -13.53
N PHE A 341 -5.27 10.02 -13.11
CA PHE A 341 -6.49 10.24 -12.33
C PHE A 341 -7.74 10.41 -13.20
N ASN A 342 -7.59 10.60 -14.51
CA ASN A 342 -8.71 10.63 -15.46
C ASN A 342 -9.25 9.22 -15.71
N HIS A 343 -8.38 8.23 -15.67
CA HIS A 343 -8.71 6.83 -15.92
C HIS A 343 -8.14 5.94 -14.81
N PHE A 344 -9.01 5.60 -13.85
CA PHE A 344 -8.72 4.65 -12.79
C PHE A 344 -9.96 3.82 -12.48
N VAL A 345 -9.75 2.65 -11.86
CA VAL A 345 -10.84 1.76 -11.42
C VAL A 345 -10.92 1.85 -9.90
N THR A 346 -12.12 1.98 -9.35
CA THR A 346 -12.32 1.92 -7.90
C THR A 346 -13.62 1.21 -7.57
N ALA A 347 -13.63 0.32 -6.58
CA ALA A 347 -14.86 -0.35 -6.19
C ALA A 347 -15.93 0.63 -5.66
N PHE A 348 -15.52 1.82 -5.21
CA PHE A 348 -16.42 2.85 -4.68
C PHE A 348 -17.40 3.42 -5.71
N SER A 349 -17.07 3.38 -7.01
CA SER A 349 -17.98 3.83 -8.08
C SER A 349 -19.09 2.83 -8.42
N HIS A 350 -19.10 1.66 -7.78
CA HIS A 350 -20.09 0.61 -8.06
C HIS A 350 -21.05 0.40 -6.90
N ASN A 351 -22.26 -0.06 -7.21
CA ASN A 351 -23.27 -0.41 -6.20
C ASN A 351 -22.98 -1.79 -5.60
N VAL A 352 -21.90 -1.89 -4.83
CA VAL A 352 -21.45 -3.10 -4.14
C VAL A 352 -21.32 -2.85 -2.63
N ASP A 353 -21.48 -3.90 -1.85
CA ASP A 353 -21.41 -3.86 -0.39
C ASP A 353 -19.97 -4.05 0.10
N LEU A 354 -19.24 -2.93 0.25
CA LEU A 354 -17.85 -2.92 0.71
C LEU A 354 -17.72 -2.90 2.25
N PHE A 355 -18.77 -2.51 2.97
CA PHE A 355 -18.73 -2.17 4.39
C PHE A 355 -19.61 -3.12 5.24
N ARG A 356 -19.32 -4.42 5.17
CA ARG A 356 -20.05 -5.43 5.95
C ARG A 356 -19.78 -5.31 7.45
N ASP A 357 -20.75 -5.77 8.23
CA ASP A 357 -20.66 -5.92 9.70
C ASP A 357 -20.28 -4.61 10.43
N ASN A 358 -20.74 -3.47 9.90
CA ASN A 358 -20.40 -2.12 10.39
C ASN A 358 -18.89 -1.83 10.38
N SER A 359 -18.12 -2.47 9.50
CA SER A 359 -16.72 -2.13 9.26
C SER A 359 -16.60 -0.71 8.69
N THR A 360 -15.68 0.09 9.24
CA THR A 360 -15.32 1.40 8.69
C THR A 360 -14.37 1.30 7.49
N LEU A 361 -13.79 0.13 7.25
CA LEU A 361 -12.84 -0.12 6.17
C LEU A 361 -13.45 -1.01 5.09
N PRO A 362 -13.24 -0.70 3.80
CA PRO A 362 -13.81 -1.47 2.70
C PRO A 362 -13.14 -2.86 2.59
N ARG A 363 -13.88 -3.85 2.08
CA ARG A 363 -13.39 -5.21 1.82
C ARG A 363 -13.78 -5.67 0.43
N LEU A 364 -12.82 -6.11 -0.39
CA LEU A 364 -13.12 -6.72 -1.71
C LEU A 364 -13.32 -8.23 -1.61
N ALA A 365 -12.70 -8.87 -0.61
CA ALA A 365 -12.84 -10.31 -0.38
C ALA A 365 -14.30 -10.71 -0.03
N SER A 366 -15.09 -9.79 0.51
CA SER A 366 -16.51 -10.01 0.84
C SER A 366 -17.43 -9.99 -0.39
N LEU A 367 -16.95 -9.47 -1.52
CA LEU A 367 -17.75 -9.30 -2.73
C LEU A 367 -18.12 -10.63 -3.38
N SER A 368 -19.27 -10.63 -4.05
CA SER A 368 -19.71 -11.79 -4.83
C SER A 368 -18.68 -12.16 -5.90
N PRO A 369 -18.56 -13.45 -6.30
CA PRO A 369 -17.67 -13.84 -7.39
C PRO A 369 -17.91 -13.04 -8.68
N GLY A 370 -19.18 -12.72 -9.00
CA GLY A 370 -19.54 -11.91 -10.16
C GLY A 370 -19.03 -10.47 -10.05
N SER A 371 -19.16 -9.83 -8.89
CA SER A 371 -18.63 -8.48 -8.64
C SER A 371 -17.10 -8.45 -8.71
N ARG A 372 -16.42 -9.47 -8.19
CA ARG A 372 -14.95 -9.57 -8.26
C ARG A 372 -14.46 -9.76 -9.69
N ALA A 373 -15.13 -10.63 -10.46
CA ALA A 373 -14.83 -10.83 -11.88
C ALA A 373 -15.07 -9.55 -12.71
N PHE A 374 -16.14 -8.80 -12.40
CA PHE A 374 -16.43 -7.52 -13.03
C PHE A 374 -15.32 -6.48 -12.77
N LEU A 375 -14.93 -6.28 -11.50
CA LEU A 375 -13.84 -5.35 -11.16
C LEU A 375 -12.50 -5.76 -11.81
N ARG A 376 -12.18 -7.06 -11.83
CA ARG A 376 -10.99 -7.56 -12.54
C ARG A 376 -11.04 -7.21 -14.03
N ALA A 377 -12.19 -7.39 -14.68
CA ALA A 377 -12.36 -7.08 -16.09
C ALA A 377 -12.18 -5.58 -16.37
N GLU A 378 -12.63 -4.70 -15.47
CA GLU A 378 -12.38 -3.27 -15.58
C GLU A 378 -10.91 -2.91 -15.43
N VAL A 379 -10.18 -3.54 -14.49
CA VAL A 379 -8.72 -3.36 -14.37
C VAL A 379 -8.00 -3.81 -15.64
N THR A 380 -8.39 -4.96 -16.20
CA THR A 380 -7.84 -5.42 -17.49
C THR A 380 -8.16 -4.44 -18.62
N SER A 381 -9.39 -3.91 -18.68
CA SER A 381 -9.78 -2.91 -19.68
C SER A 381 -8.97 -1.63 -19.54
N LEU A 382 -8.78 -1.13 -18.32
CA LEU A 382 -7.94 0.03 -18.02
C LEU A 382 -6.54 -0.14 -18.61
N ILE A 383 -5.89 -1.28 -18.34
CA ILE A 383 -4.51 -1.55 -18.77
C ILE A 383 -4.39 -1.71 -20.29
N LEU A 384 -5.35 -2.39 -20.93
CA LEU A 384 -5.32 -2.65 -22.37
C LEU A 384 -5.71 -1.42 -23.20
N THR A 385 -6.53 -0.52 -22.68
CA THR A 385 -7.07 0.62 -23.45
C THR A 385 -6.33 1.93 -23.20
N GLN A 386 -5.91 2.20 -21.97
CA GLN A 386 -5.37 3.50 -21.61
C GLN A 386 -3.85 3.57 -21.73
N ASN A 387 -3.34 4.78 -21.91
CA ASN A 387 -1.90 5.04 -21.94
C ASN A 387 -1.42 5.53 -20.56
N PRO A 388 -0.50 4.83 -19.88
CA PRO A 388 0.05 5.28 -18.60
C PRO A 388 0.76 6.64 -18.67
N ALA A 389 1.28 7.02 -19.83
CA ALA A 389 1.96 8.30 -20.06
C ALA A 389 1.01 9.42 -20.52
N GLU A 390 -0.29 9.16 -20.57
CA GLU A 390 -1.27 10.20 -20.86
C GLU A 390 -1.26 11.28 -19.78
N VAL A 391 -1.30 12.54 -20.22
CA VAL A 391 -1.35 13.68 -19.30
C VAL A 391 -2.72 13.66 -18.63
N SER A 392 -2.72 13.48 -17.31
CA SER A 392 -3.90 13.61 -16.46
C SER A 392 -3.90 14.97 -15.81
N GLU A 393 -5.08 15.57 -15.63
CA GLU A 393 -5.26 16.66 -14.68
C GLU A 393 -4.78 16.19 -13.30
N ASP A 394 -4.11 17.10 -12.58
CA ASP A 394 -3.64 16.87 -11.22
C ASP A 394 -4.80 17.02 -10.24
N TRP A 395 -5.70 16.03 -10.26
CA TRP A 395 -6.84 15.96 -9.36
C TRP A 395 -6.40 15.91 -7.89
N GLN A 396 -5.21 15.39 -7.60
CA GLN A 396 -4.66 15.39 -6.25
C GLN A 396 -4.30 16.81 -5.78
N ALA A 397 -3.76 17.67 -6.64
CA ALA A 397 -3.58 19.09 -6.28
C ALA A 397 -4.92 19.83 -6.06
N ILE A 398 -5.98 19.45 -6.79
CA ILE A 398 -7.32 20.02 -6.59
C ILE A 398 -7.91 19.58 -5.24
N THR A 399 -7.81 18.29 -4.89
CA THR A 399 -8.25 17.81 -3.56
C THR A 399 -7.45 18.48 -2.45
N ASP A 400 -6.15 18.70 -2.61
CA ASP A 400 -5.32 19.43 -1.64
C ASP A 400 -5.79 20.86 -1.40
N MET A 401 -6.18 21.59 -2.45
CA MET A 401 -6.72 22.95 -2.30
C MET A 401 -8.02 22.96 -1.49
N ILE A 402 -8.90 21.97 -1.73
CA ILE A 402 -10.17 21.82 -1.00
C ILE A 402 -9.89 21.48 0.47
N VAL A 403 -9.06 20.47 0.75
CA VAL A 403 -8.69 20.07 2.12
C VAL A 403 -8.03 21.23 2.84
N THR A 404 -7.07 21.91 2.21
CA THR A 404 -6.36 23.05 2.79
C THR A 404 -7.30 24.19 3.14
N ARG A 405 -8.30 24.47 2.29
CA ARG A 405 -9.27 25.54 2.51
C ARG A 405 -10.20 25.24 3.69
N TYR A 406 -10.71 24.01 3.79
CA TYR A 406 -11.83 23.71 4.69
C TYR A 406 -11.44 22.94 5.95
N SER A 407 -10.34 22.19 5.97
CA SER A 407 -10.02 21.26 7.07
C SER A 407 -9.96 21.95 8.42
N LYS A 408 -9.21 23.06 8.53
CA LYS A 408 -9.06 23.82 9.78
C LYS A 408 -10.34 24.53 10.21
N GLU A 409 -11.08 25.09 9.26
CA GLU A 409 -12.35 25.78 9.53
C GLU A 409 -13.39 24.80 10.09
N LEU A 410 -13.56 23.64 9.45
CA LEU A 410 -14.47 22.61 9.92
C LEU A 410 -14.07 22.07 11.30
N SER A 411 -12.77 21.83 11.54
CA SER A 411 -12.27 21.46 12.87
C SER A 411 -12.54 22.54 13.92
N TYR A 412 -12.37 23.82 13.57
CA TYR A 412 -12.66 24.94 14.46
C TYR A 412 -14.16 24.97 14.84
N PHE A 413 -15.05 24.78 13.86
CA PHE A 413 -16.50 24.81 14.08
C PHE A 413 -16.99 23.71 15.02
N VAL A 414 -16.31 22.55 15.04
CA VAL A 414 -16.66 21.42 15.93
C VAL A 414 -15.78 21.31 17.17
N SER A 415 -14.84 22.24 17.39
CA SER A 415 -13.86 22.18 18.48
C SER A 415 -14.43 22.41 19.88
N GLY A 416 -15.68 22.87 19.98
CA GLY A 416 -16.28 23.37 21.24
C GLY A 416 -15.82 24.78 21.64
N SER A 417 -15.00 25.45 20.82
CA SER A 417 -14.53 26.81 21.06
C SER A 417 -15.53 27.91 20.68
N ILE A 418 -16.63 27.54 20.02
CA ILE A 418 -17.71 28.46 19.63
C ILE A 418 -18.85 28.30 20.65
N ASP A 419 -19.20 29.40 21.32
CA ASP A 419 -20.09 29.43 22.47
C ASP A 419 -21.49 29.97 22.15
N SER A 420 -21.72 30.50 20.94
CA SER A 420 -23.03 31.00 20.49
C SER A 420 -23.32 30.69 19.02
N ILE A 421 -24.62 30.60 18.69
CA ILE A 421 -25.07 30.37 17.32
C ILE A 421 -24.70 31.54 16.39
N GLU A 422 -24.79 32.78 16.87
CA GLU A 422 -24.45 33.98 16.12
C GLU A 422 -22.96 33.99 15.74
N ARG A 423 -22.11 33.52 16.66
CA ARG A 423 -20.68 33.37 16.40
C ARG A 423 -20.43 32.34 15.31
N LEU A 424 -21.04 31.15 15.40
CA LEU A 424 -20.90 30.10 14.38
C LEU A 424 -21.39 30.57 13.01
N GLN A 425 -22.57 31.18 12.95
CA GLN A 425 -23.14 31.71 11.72
C GLN A 425 -22.24 32.78 11.08
N SER A 426 -21.66 33.68 11.87
CA SER A 426 -20.71 34.69 11.37
C SER A 426 -19.43 34.07 10.81
N GLU A 427 -18.90 33.01 11.44
CA GLU A 427 -17.72 32.29 10.94
C GLU A 427 -18.03 31.54 9.63
N ILE A 428 -19.18 30.85 9.56
CA ILE A 428 -19.65 30.20 8.34
C ILE A 428 -19.84 31.22 7.20
N GLU A 429 -20.49 32.35 7.49
CA GLU A 429 -20.69 33.42 6.52
C GLU A 429 -19.34 33.98 6.04
N ARG A 430 -18.33 34.11 6.91
CA ARG A 430 -17.00 34.55 6.49
C ARG A 430 -16.38 33.60 5.47
N VAL A 431 -16.49 32.29 5.68
CA VAL A 431 -15.98 31.26 4.76
C VAL A 431 -16.71 31.30 3.40
N LEU A 432 -18.03 31.53 3.42
CA LEU A 432 -18.89 31.51 2.24
C LEU A 432 -19.05 32.86 1.54
N SER A 433 -18.72 33.97 2.20
CA SER A 433 -18.93 35.34 1.70
C SER A 433 -18.44 35.61 0.27
N PRO A 434 -17.34 35.00 -0.23
CA PRO A 434 -16.93 35.18 -1.63
C PRO A 434 -17.95 34.65 -2.65
N PHE A 435 -18.86 33.77 -2.25
CA PHE A 435 -19.82 33.08 -3.11
C PHE A 435 -21.26 33.58 -2.92
N ILE A 436 -21.52 34.40 -1.90
CA ILE A 436 -22.84 34.92 -1.55
C ILE A 436 -23.17 36.16 -2.39
N ASP A 437 -24.34 36.16 -3.04
CA ASP A 437 -24.91 37.38 -3.61
C ASP A 437 -25.89 37.99 -2.61
N TYR A 438 -25.42 38.97 -1.84
CA TYR A 438 -26.22 39.61 -0.81
C TYR A 438 -27.44 40.39 -1.34
N SER A 439 -27.49 40.72 -2.63
CA SER A 439 -28.63 41.39 -3.26
C SER A 439 -29.72 40.41 -3.70
N GLU A 440 -29.33 39.18 -4.02
CA GLU A 440 -30.21 38.12 -4.52
C GLU A 440 -29.75 36.76 -3.98
N ARG A 441 -30.16 36.45 -2.74
CA ARG A 441 -29.78 35.21 -2.06
C ARG A 441 -30.37 33.99 -2.76
N ASP A 442 -29.50 33.08 -3.18
CA ASP A 442 -29.87 31.79 -3.79
C ASP A 442 -28.90 30.69 -3.30
N ASP A 443 -29.35 29.88 -2.36
CA ASP A 443 -28.54 28.81 -1.76
C ASP A 443 -27.96 27.84 -2.79
N VAL A 444 -28.72 27.54 -3.84
CA VAL A 444 -28.32 26.56 -4.85
C VAL A 444 -27.20 27.15 -5.69
N ALA A 445 -27.38 28.38 -6.16
CA ALA A 445 -26.36 29.07 -6.93
C ALA A 445 -25.11 29.42 -6.09
N GLU A 446 -25.30 29.78 -4.81
CA GLU A 446 -24.22 30.03 -3.84
C GLU A 446 -23.39 28.76 -3.58
N SER A 447 -24.06 27.63 -3.36
CA SER A 447 -23.42 26.32 -3.18
C SER A 447 -22.60 25.94 -4.40
N GLU A 448 -23.15 26.10 -5.61
CA GLU A 448 -22.47 25.73 -6.85
C GLU A 448 -21.24 26.60 -7.13
N ARG A 449 -21.33 27.92 -6.92
CA ARG A 449 -20.16 28.83 -7.03
C ARG A 449 -19.06 28.45 -6.04
N CYS A 450 -19.45 28.08 -4.82
CA CYS A 450 -18.52 27.61 -3.80
C CYS A 450 -17.86 26.27 -4.18
N ALA A 451 -18.64 25.33 -4.72
CA ALA A 451 -18.17 23.99 -5.10
C ALA A 451 -17.19 24.00 -6.27
N THR A 452 -17.39 24.91 -7.22
CA THR A 452 -16.64 24.96 -8.49
C THR A 452 -15.37 25.81 -8.45
N GLN A 453 -15.07 26.47 -7.32
CA GLN A 453 -14.00 27.48 -7.22
C GLN A 453 -12.59 27.01 -7.63
N PHE A 454 -12.31 25.70 -7.51
CA PHE A 454 -11.01 25.09 -7.83
C PHE A 454 -11.04 24.20 -9.07
N LEU A 455 -12.22 23.98 -9.65
CA LEU A 455 -12.38 23.06 -10.76
C LEU A 455 -11.90 23.73 -12.07
N PRO A 456 -11.11 23.02 -12.90
CA PRO A 456 -10.76 23.50 -14.22
C PRO A 456 -12.00 23.73 -15.08
N SER A 457 -11.95 24.72 -15.97
CA SER A 457 -13.05 24.98 -16.90
C SER A 457 -13.33 23.75 -17.78
N GLY A 458 -14.59 23.34 -17.88
CA GLY A 458 -15.02 22.19 -18.69
C GLY A 458 -14.78 20.82 -18.04
N SER A 459 -14.21 20.74 -16.83
CA SER A 459 -13.95 19.45 -16.18
C SER A 459 -15.22 18.68 -15.80
N LEU A 460 -16.33 19.39 -15.58
CA LEU A 460 -17.64 18.77 -15.34
C LEU A 460 -18.30 18.29 -16.63
N GLU A 461 -18.01 18.94 -17.76
CA GLU A 461 -18.55 18.56 -19.07
C GLU A 461 -17.92 17.26 -19.59
N SER A 462 -16.67 16.98 -19.19
CA SER A 462 -15.98 15.74 -19.55
C SER A 462 -16.51 14.50 -18.81
N GLY A 463 -17.25 14.67 -17.71
CA GLY A 463 -17.90 13.58 -16.98
C GLY A 463 -16.92 12.58 -16.34
N GLY A 464 -15.68 12.98 -16.08
CA GLY A 464 -14.68 12.10 -15.46
C GLY A 464 -15.01 11.74 -14.00
N LEU A 465 -14.72 10.51 -13.59
CA LEU A 465 -15.02 10.03 -12.24
C LEU A 465 -14.39 10.91 -11.15
N ALA A 466 -13.13 11.33 -11.34
CA ALA A 466 -12.45 12.25 -10.43
C ALA A 466 -13.16 13.61 -10.34
N ALA A 467 -13.57 14.17 -11.49
CA ALA A 467 -14.27 15.46 -11.54
C ALA A 467 -15.60 15.41 -10.79
N GLN A 468 -16.41 14.37 -11.03
CA GLN A 468 -17.70 14.18 -10.38
C GLN A 468 -17.53 13.99 -8.86
N ALA A 469 -16.58 13.15 -8.42
CA ALA A 469 -16.33 12.93 -7.00
C ALA A 469 -15.82 14.20 -6.28
N VAL A 470 -14.90 14.93 -6.91
CA VAL A 470 -14.33 16.16 -6.34
C VAL A 470 -15.40 17.26 -6.23
N HIS A 471 -16.21 17.43 -7.28
CA HIS A 471 -17.34 18.34 -7.26
C HIS A 471 -18.38 17.95 -6.22
N GLY A 472 -18.79 16.67 -6.17
CA GLY A 472 -19.78 16.16 -5.22
C GLY A 472 -19.37 16.44 -3.76
N VAL A 473 -18.11 16.20 -3.41
CA VAL A 473 -17.55 16.53 -2.09
C VAL A 473 -17.52 18.04 -1.84
N ALA A 474 -17.04 18.84 -2.80
CA ALA A 474 -17.01 20.29 -2.65
C ALA A 474 -18.41 20.89 -2.47
N HIS A 475 -19.38 20.41 -3.27
CA HIS A 475 -20.79 20.78 -3.16
C HIS A 475 -21.39 20.33 -1.83
N LYS A 476 -21.06 19.13 -1.34
CA LYS A 476 -21.50 18.67 -0.02
C LYS A 476 -20.98 19.56 1.10
N ILE A 477 -19.73 20.03 1.04
CA ILE A 477 -19.16 20.98 2.00
C ILE A 477 -19.96 22.28 1.97
N CYS A 478 -20.07 22.90 0.78
CA CYS A 478 -20.70 24.20 0.61
C CYS A 478 -22.18 24.20 1.03
N SER A 479 -22.97 23.22 0.56
CA SER A 479 -24.38 23.07 0.91
C SER A 479 -24.59 22.79 2.41
N SER A 480 -23.71 22.00 3.05
CA SER A 480 -23.80 21.72 4.48
C SER A 480 -23.46 22.94 5.33
N LEU A 481 -22.49 23.76 4.91
CA LEU A 481 -22.18 25.04 5.56
C LEU A 481 -23.34 26.03 5.43
N ILE A 482 -23.95 26.16 4.25
CA ILE A 482 -25.16 26.99 4.06
C ILE A 482 -26.28 26.51 4.98
N LYS A 483 -26.51 25.19 5.06
CA LYS A 483 -27.51 24.60 5.96
C LYS A 483 -27.21 24.94 7.42
N ALA A 484 -25.98 24.70 7.90
CA ALA A 484 -25.57 24.99 9.26
C ALA A 484 -25.69 26.49 9.60
N GLY A 485 -25.39 27.38 8.65
CA GLY A 485 -25.55 28.83 8.80
C GLY A 485 -27.00 29.29 8.93
N LYS A 486 -27.99 28.43 8.66
CA LYS A 486 -29.42 28.72 8.79
C LYS A 486 -30.08 28.08 10.01
N GLU A 487 -29.37 27.22 10.72
CA GLU A 487 -29.85 26.62 11.95
C GLU A 487 -30.04 27.68 13.04
N LYS A 488 -31.02 27.46 13.92
CA LYS A 488 -31.36 28.40 15.01
C LYS A 488 -30.69 28.06 16.33
N GLU A 489 -30.36 26.79 16.52
CA GLU A 489 -29.76 26.27 17.74
C GLU A 489 -28.30 25.91 17.45
N LEU A 490 -27.39 26.30 18.35
CA LEU A 490 -25.96 26.03 18.21
C LEU A 490 -25.69 24.54 18.04
N GLU A 491 -26.31 23.69 18.85
CA GLU A 491 -26.08 22.25 18.81
C GLU A 491 -26.54 21.63 17.47
N SER A 492 -27.66 22.08 16.91
CA SER A 492 -28.12 21.63 15.59
C SER A 492 -27.16 22.05 14.48
N ALA A 493 -26.68 23.30 14.51
CA ALA A 493 -25.71 23.82 13.56
C ALA A 493 -24.38 23.06 13.62
N VAL A 494 -23.85 22.87 14.82
CA VAL A 494 -22.62 22.11 15.05
C VAL A 494 -22.81 20.65 14.65
N GLN A 495 -23.98 20.05 14.87
CA GLN A 495 -24.26 18.68 14.45
C GLN A 495 -24.21 18.53 12.92
N VAL A 496 -24.74 19.49 12.15
CA VAL A 496 -24.61 19.48 10.69
C VAL A 496 -23.14 19.49 10.26
N VAL A 497 -22.29 20.28 10.93
CA VAL A 497 -20.85 20.31 10.64
C VAL A 497 -20.14 19.04 11.12
N ARG A 498 -20.52 18.45 12.26
CA ARG A 498 -19.99 17.15 12.72
C ARG A 498 -20.33 16.02 11.75
N ASP A 499 -21.55 15.99 11.25
CA ASP A 499 -21.98 14.99 10.25
C ASP A 499 -21.18 15.15 8.95
N LEU A 500 -20.91 16.41 8.53
CA LEU A 500 -20.03 16.68 7.40
C LEU A 500 -18.60 16.19 7.67
N VAL A 501 -18.05 16.48 8.86
CA VAL A 501 -16.71 16.02 9.24
C VAL A 501 -16.65 14.48 9.20
N GLY A 502 -17.64 13.79 9.78
CA GLY A 502 -17.71 12.34 9.72
C GLY A 502 -17.85 11.78 8.31
N TYR A 503 -18.58 12.47 7.41
CA TYR A 503 -18.72 12.07 6.01
C TYR A 503 -17.41 12.22 5.23
N LEU A 504 -16.67 13.32 5.42
CA LEU A 504 -15.45 13.60 4.69
C LEU A 504 -14.31 12.65 5.07
N ASP A 505 -14.23 12.26 6.36
CA ASP A 505 -13.25 11.30 6.88
C ASP A 505 -11.80 11.59 6.42
N TRP A 506 -11.38 12.87 6.48
CA TRP A 506 -10.06 13.25 6.00
C TRP A 506 -8.95 12.76 6.93
N ALA A 507 -8.01 12.01 6.36
CA ALA A 507 -6.82 11.52 7.06
C ALA A 507 -5.99 12.64 7.71
N THR A 508 -6.02 13.84 7.14
CA THR A 508 -5.28 15.02 7.62
C THR A 508 -5.72 15.48 9.01
N TRP A 509 -6.95 15.20 9.44
CA TRP A 509 -7.40 15.57 10.79
C TRP A 509 -6.72 14.77 11.91
N LYS A 510 -6.11 13.64 11.57
CA LYS A 510 -5.33 12.84 12.52
C LYS A 510 -3.86 13.26 12.59
N GLU A 511 -3.41 14.17 11.73
CA GLU A 511 -2.01 14.60 11.71
C GLU A 511 -1.61 15.32 13.00
N CYS A 512 -0.38 15.06 13.46
CA CYS A 512 0.17 15.74 14.62
C CYS A 512 0.48 17.21 14.28
N SER A 513 0.27 18.11 15.23
CA SER A 513 0.59 19.54 15.12
C SER A 513 2.10 19.84 15.28
N GLY A 514 2.93 19.20 14.47
CA GLY A 514 4.39 19.31 14.49
C GLY A 514 5.03 18.45 15.58
N CYS A 515 6.03 17.65 15.20
CA CYS A 515 6.82 16.84 16.12
C CYS A 515 8.21 17.44 16.34
N ALA A 516 8.85 17.12 17.48
CA ALA A 516 10.22 17.52 17.71
C ALA A 516 11.17 16.90 16.66
N ALA A 517 12.37 17.45 16.50
CA ALA A 517 13.32 16.99 15.49
C ALA A 517 13.70 15.51 15.63
N ASN A 518 13.68 14.95 16.85
CA ASN A 518 13.93 13.53 17.11
C ASN A 518 12.66 12.66 17.02
N GLU A 519 11.49 13.24 16.83
CA GLU A 519 10.20 12.56 16.86
C GLU A 519 9.61 12.40 15.46
N ILE A 520 8.63 11.50 15.36
CA ILE A 520 7.76 11.32 14.20
C ILE A 520 6.31 11.27 14.68
N CYS A 521 5.37 11.68 13.83
CA CYS A 521 3.96 11.48 14.10
C CYS A 521 3.61 10.02 13.83
N VAL A 522 3.18 9.29 14.85
CA VAL A 522 3.02 7.83 14.75
C VAL A 522 1.60 7.44 14.39
N VAL A 523 1.47 6.77 13.24
CA VAL A 523 0.30 5.96 12.83
C VAL A 523 0.72 4.49 12.74
N PRO A 524 -0.23 3.54 12.68
CA PRO A 524 0.11 2.16 12.40
C PRO A 524 0.79 2.03 11.04
N ILE A 525 1.96 1.39 11.02
CA ILE A 525 2.71 1.07 9.81
C ILE A 525 3.06 -0.41 9.93
N TRP A 526 2.44 -1.25 9.11
CA TRP A 526 2.62 -2.70 9.17
C TRP A 526 4.10 -3.11 9.28
N PRO A 527 4.47 -4.01 10.21
CA PRO A 527 3.62 -4.73 11.17
C PRO A 527 3.48 -4.04 12.54
N MET A 528 3.89 -2.78 12.65
CA MET A 528 3.95 -2.03 13.89
C MET A 528 2.76 -1.07 14.05
N GLY A 529 2.47 -0.71 15.29
CA GLY A 529 1.36 0.20 15.61
C GLY A 529 0.31 -0.43 16.48
N THR A 530 -0.27 0.39 17.34
CA THR A 530 -1.34 0.02 18.26
C THR A 530 -2.67 0.61 17.80
N ILE A 531 -3.78 0.09 18.32
CA ILE A 531 -5.10 0.69 18.08
C ILE A 531 -5.11 2.18 18.48
N GLN A 532 -4.43 2.52 19.58
CA GLN A 532 -4.30 3.91 20.03
C GLN A 532 -3.55 4.79 19.01
N ASP A 533 -2.55 4.25 18.32
CA ASP A 533 -1.83 4.98 17.26
C ASP A 533 -2.73 5.22 16.04
N TYR A 534 -3.76 4.39 15.81
CA TYR A 534 -4.76 4.61 14.76
C TYR A 534 -5.80 5.65 15.16
N GLU A 535 -6.28 5.58 16.41
CA GLU A 535 -7.37 6.42 16.91
C GLU A 535 -6.90 7.84 17.24
N SER A 536 -5.70 7.97 17.83
CA SER A 536 -5.12 9.25 18.22
C SER A 536 -3.60 9.23 18.02
N PRO A 537 -3.13 9.49 16.79
CA PRO A 537 -1.70 9.63 16.51
C PRO A 537 -1.02 10.65 17.40
N ARG A 538 0.23 10.36 17.80
CA ARG A 538 1.04 11.24 18.64
C ARG A 538 2.47 11.31 18.15
N CYS A 539 3.13 12.41 18.46
CA CYS A 539 4.58 12.52 18.29
C CYS A 539 5.28 11.59 19.27
N LYS A 540 6.15 10.72 18.76
CA LYS A 540 6.96 9.79 19.57
C LYS A 540 8.38 9.74 19.01
N ASP A 541 9.34 9.37 19.87
CA ASP A 541 10.74 9.26 19.47
C ASP A 541 10.91 8.22 18.36
N ALA A 542 11.55 8.63 17.25
CA ALA A 542 11.67 7.78 16.07
C ALA A 542 12.51 6.51 16.30
N SER A 543 13.36 6.46 17.34
CA SER A 543 14.19 5.29 17.67
C SER A 543 13.40 4.15 18.32
N ASN A 544 12.26 4.45 18.93
CA ASN A 544 11.35 3.46 19.50
C ASN A 544 9.90 4.01 19.50
N PRO A 545 9.28 4.17 18.31
CA PRO A 545 8.01 4.87 18.19
C PRO A 545 6.80 4.04 18.60
N TYR A 546 6.93 2.71 18.73
CA TYR A 546 5.81 1.82 19.01
C TYR A 546 5.93 1.17 20.38
N ASP A 547 4.84 1.23 21.15
CA ASP A 547 4.76 0.72 22.51
C ASP A 547 4.64 -0.81 22.51
N LYS A 548 5.52 -1.50 23.26
CA LYS A 548 5.55 -2.98 23.31
C LYS A 548 4.39 -3.61 24.09
N GLY A 549 3.59 -2.81 24.79
CA GLY A 549 2.50 -3.28 25.65
C GLY A 549 1.09 -2.92 25.16
N GLY A 550 0.96 -2.18 24.06
CA GLY A 550 -0.35 -1.81 23.50
C GLY A 550 -0.95 -2.95 22.66
N GLU A 551 -2.28 -2.93 22.52
CA GLU A 551 -2.97 -3.84 21.61
C GLU A 551 -2.57 -3.53 20.16
N SER A 552 -2.03 -4.53 19.46
CA SER A 552 -1.59 -4.41 18.07
C SER A 552 -2.76 -3.99 17.18
N TYR A 553 -2.58 -2.92 16.41
CA TYR A 553 -3.56 -2.53 15.41
C TYR A 553 -3.75 -3.63 14.37
N TRP A 554 -2.66 -4.28 13.95
CA TRP A 554 -2.68 -5.19 12.82
C TRP A 554 -3.06 -6.64 13.15
N GLY A 555 -3.23 -6.96 14.43
CA GLY A 555 -3.45 -8.33 14.88
C GLY A 555 -2.21 -9.22 14.74
N GLY A 556 -2.43 -10.54 14.57
CA GLY A 556 -1.38 -11.52 14.32
C GLY A 556 -0.93 -11.55 12.85
N MET A 557 0.29 -12.05 12.60
CA MET A 557 0.85 -12.13 11.25
C MET A 557 0.12 -13.16 10.40
N ARG A 558 -0.32 -12.76 9.19
CA ARG A 558 -0.75 -13.73 8.18
C ARG A 558 0.50 -14.17 7.43
N HIS A 559 0.76 -15.46 7.49
CA HIS A 559 1.89 -16.12 6.82
C HIS A 559 1.37 -16.96 5.66
#